data_AF-A0A7Y6XCC4-F1
#
_entry.id   AF-A0A7Y6XCC4-F1
#
_cell.length_a   1.000
_cell.length_b   1.000
_cell.length_c   1.000
_cell.angle_alpha   90.00
_cell.angle_beta   90.00
_cell.angle_gamma   90.00
#
_symmetry.space_group_name_H-M   'P 1'
#
loop_
_entity.id
_entity.type
_entity.pdbx_description
1 polymer ?
#
loop_
_entity_poly.entity_id
_entity_poly.type
_entity_poly.pdbx_seq_one_letter_code
_entity_poly.pdbx_strand_id
1 'polypeptide(L)'
;MASNLGTAYALKVGFKAGRKYTLAVTASKTSDDPVSSPHLSFSVRTSLPAPTETQPSGCGPVGQEYWAMLLNDVVGATYISSATAKDYSLTEWTASEDLDYLFVLATQGSNTKSTQVLISKISITETLPPVFSLTPESVALACGDTSARTFTVNNLGGIPNVTAYEWDLGSASNGWLHQGGPAPATLTTSEASLTLTPSCGAAQSGISVSVKAGSTTHGPYRSSVANSGYPTMAITGPDILCAATPQEYRVTGLPCGASVIWSSSDATLATATTLGNNTGTLTRGPQIGDVDLTATVSGACGTTTLTKRVRSGPYSLTRPYGTLTFETNAGSYKTVELVTGTDFHGWTYGTNGLLLRASVTRPGISGYWLLNEPTGSSAEVLSFQTADLGRTAIVRFNPFAPGDKFVSMTFYTTANGCGSGGANSHWLFYRGSSGLAPAGTSPPR
;
A
#
# COMPACT_ATOMS: atom_id res chain seq x y z
N MET A 1 25.72 0.87 62.22
CA MET A 1 24.84 -0.14 61.57
C MET A 1 25.40 -0.42 60.19
N ALA A 2 25.60 -1.70 59.86
CA ALA A 2 26.27 -2.28 58.67
C ALA A 2 27.74 -1.86 58.44
N SER A 3 28.67 -2.58 59.08
CA SER A 3 30.13 -2.45 58.95
C SER A 3 30.77 -3.43 57.96
N ASN A 4 30.01 -4.04 57.06
CA ASN A 4 30.54 -4.98 56.07
C ASN A 4 30.41 -4.33 54.69
N LEU A 5 31.47 -3.64 54.32
CA LEU A 5 31.52 -2.78 53.16
C LEU A 5 32.63 -3.34 52.26
N GLY A 6 32.29 -3.64 51.00
CA GLY A 6 33.09 -4.54 50.14
C GLY A 6 34.41 -3.94 49.64
N THR A 7 34.97 -4.53 48.57
CA THR A 7 36.32 -4.19 48.10
C THR A 7 36.29 -3.17 46.95
N ALA A 8 37.14 -2.14 47.02
CA ALA A 8 37.40 -1.20 45.94
C ALA A 8 38.77 -1.43 45.29
N TYR A 9 38.87 -1.17 43.98
CA TYR A 9 40.11 -1.19 43.20
C TYR A 9 40.21 0.06 42.32
N ALA A 10 41.43 0.49 42.02
CA ALA A 10 41.74 1.57 41.11
C ALA A 10 42.69 1.06 40.01
N LEU A 11 42.33 1.28 38.75
CA LEU A 11 43.09 0.88 37.57
C LEU A 11 43.51 2.14 36.81
N LYS A 12 44.79 2.28 36.49
CA LYS A 12 45.27 3.36 35.60
C LYS A 12 45.02 2.96 34.15
N VAL A 13 44.16 3.69 33.44
CA VAL A 13 43.70 3.34 32.08
C VAL A 13 43.98 4.47 31.09
N GLY A 14 43.65 5.72 31.43
CA GLY A 14 43.73 6.87 30.51
C GLY A 14 42.60 6.90 29.48
N PHE A 15 41.44 7.42 29.88
CA PHE A 15 40.32 7.77 29.01
C PHE A 15 40.52 9.19 28.46
N LYS A 16 40.16 9.41 27.19
CA LYS A 16 40.35 10.69 26.50
C LYS A 16 39.01 11.39 26.30
N ALA A 17 39.02 12.71 26.47
CA ALA A 17 37.86 13.56 26.24
C ALA A 17 37.27 13.32 24.83
N GLY A 18 35.93 13.27 24.76
CA GLY A 18 35.15 13.09 23.53
C GLY A 18 35.15 11.67 22.95
N ARG A 19 35.81 10.69 23.59
CA ARG A 19 35.79 9.28 23.16
C ARG A 19 34.67 8.51 23.86
N LYS A 20 34.12 7.53 23.13
CA LYS A 20 33.13 6.59 23.66
C LYS A 20 33.83 5.34 24.18
N TYR A 21 33.37 4.83 25.31
CA TYR A 21 33.93 3.64 25.95
C TYR A 21 32.82 2.69 26.36
N THR A 22 33.05 1.40 26.12
CA THR A 22 32.21 0.31 26.63
C THR A 22 33.01 -0.51 27.62
N LEU A 23 32.42 -0.78 28.78
CA LEU A 23 32.99 -1.62 29.82
C LEU A 23 32.28 -2.97 29.82
N ALA A 24 33.03 -4.05 29.97
CA ALA A 24 32.51 -5.38 30.24
C ALA A 24 33.33 -6.06 31.33
N VAL A 25 32.69 -6.87 32.15
CA VAL A 25 33.33 -7.57 33.26
C VAL A 25 32.94 -9.03 33.24
N THR A 26 33.94 -9.91 33.33
CA THR A 26 33.72 -11.33 33.61
C THR A 26 33.86 -11.52 35.10
N ALA A 27 32.79 -11.93 35.75
CA ALA A 27 32.76 -12.09 37.21
C ALA A 27 31.85 -13.22 37.67
N SER A 28 32.03 -13.66 38.92
CA SER A 28 31.12 -14.56 39.62
C SER A 28 30.97 -14.17 41.09
N LYS A 29 30.02 -14.78 41.80
CA LYS A 29 29.84 -14.64 43.24
C LYS A 29 30.18 -15.93 43.99
N THR A 30 30.70 -15.84 45.21
CA THR A 30 31.07 -17.05 45.98
C THR A 30 29.88 -17.80 46.60
N SER A 31 28.67 -17.27 46.52
CA SER A 31 27.45 -17.88 47.06
C SER A 31 26.33 -17.87 46.03
N ASP A 32 25.67 -19.01 45.79
CA ASP A 32 24.49 -19.12 44.93
C ASP A 32 23.18 -18.64 45.59
N ASP A 33 23.25 -18.02 46.77
CA ASP A 33 22.06 -17.51 47.46
C ASP A 33 21.37 -16.43 46.58
N PRO A 34 20.10 -16.60 46.20
CA PRO A 34 19.38 -15.65 45.36
C PRO A 34 19.14 -14.30 46.06
N VAL A 35 19.17 -14.28 47.39
CA VAL A 35 18.96 -13.06 48.20
C VAL A 35 20.27 -12.28 48.37
N SER A 36 21.41 -12.85 47.96
CA SER A 36 22.71 -12.19 47.96
C SER A 36 23.20 -11.94 46.54
N SER A 37 22.87 -10.77 46.00
CA SER A 37 23.35 -10.32 44.69
C SER A 37 24.32 -9.16 44.90
N PRO A 38 25.63 -9.41 45.04
CA PRO A 38 26.59 -8.34 45.19
C PRO A 38 26.60 -7.46 43.94
N HIS A 39 26.82 -6.18 44.15
CA HIS A 39 26.73 -5.17 43.12
C HIS A 39 28.12 -4.65 42.77
N LEU A 40 28.40 -4.53 41.48
CA LEU A 40 29.67 -4.03 40.98
C LEU A 40 29.41 -2.69 40.29
N SER A 41 30.09 -1.64 40.75
CA SER A 41 29.99 -0.29 40.22
C SER A 41 31.34 0.17 39.67
N PHE A 42 31.29 0.94 38.58
CA PHE A 42 32.45 1.45 37.87
C PHE A 42 32.36 2.96 37.78
N SER A 43 33.44 3.65 38.13
CA SER A 43 33.50 5.11 38.14
C SER A 43 34.85 5.58 37.60
N VAL A 44 34.95 6.82 37.13
CA VAL A 44 36.16 7.35 36.50
C VAL A 44 36.61 8.66 37.14
N ARG A 45 37.92 8.92 37.18
CA ARG A 45 38.49 10.17 37.72
C ARG A 45 39.78 10.58 37.02
N THR A 46 40.09 11.87 37.12
CA THR A 46 41.38 12.48 36.78
C THR A 46 42.49 12.12 37.77
N SER A 47 42.17 11.85 39.04
CA SER A 47 43.15 11.55 40.08
C SER A 47 42.66 10.49 41.08
N LEU A 48 43.59 9.94 41.87
CA LEU A 48 43.24 9.16 43.05
C LEU A 48 42.62 10.06 44.13
N PRO A 49 41.63 9.59 44.92
CA PRO A 49 40.88 10.41 45.87
C PRO A 49 41.63 10.81 47.15
N ALA A 50 42.80 10.22 47.48
CA ALA A 50 43.64 10.69 48.58
C ALA A 50 45.14 10.40 48.34
N PRO A 51 46.04 11.40 48.44
CA PRO A 51 47.49 11.19 48.30
C PRO A 51 48.20 10.70 49.58
N THR A 52 47.56 10.79 50.75
CA THR A 52 48.16 10.45 52.06
C THR A 52 47.86 9.05 52.54
N GLU A 53 46.89 8.35 51.94
CA GLU A 53 46.69 6.93 52.18
C GLU A 53 47.50 6.16 51.16
N THR A 54 48.46 5.38 51.67
CA THR A 54 49.39 4.54 50.93
C THR A 54 48.83 4.12 49.59
N GLN A 55 49.54 4.47 48.51
CA GLN A 55 49.33 3.93 47.18
C GLN A 55 48.77 2.51 47.30
N PRO A 56 47.53 2.22 46.86
CA PRO A 56 47.16 0.83 46.68
C PRO A 56 48.21 0.28 45.72
N SER A 57 49.05 -0.63 46.21
CA SER A 57 50.17 -1.19 45.48
C SER A 57 49.61 -2.02 44.32
N GLY A 58 49.19 -1.36 43.24
CA GLY A 58 48.57 -1.95 42.05
C GLY A 58 47.23 -2.68 42.27
N CYS A 59 46.96 -3.31 43.42
CA CYS A 59 45.92 -4.33 43.64
C CYS A 59 45.62 -4.59 45.15
N GLY A 60 45.43 -3.58 46.01
CA GLY A 60 45.13 -3.78 47.44
C GLY A 60 43.66 -3.46 47.82
N PRO A 61 43.01 -4.20 48.74
CA PRO A 61 41.68 -3.86 49.23
C PRO A 61 41.72 -2.60 50.09
N VAL A 62 40.73 -1.71 49.94
CA VAL A 62 40.56 -0.50 50.78
C VAL A 62 39.12 -0.41 51.28
N GLY A 63 38.94 0.06 52.52
CA GLY A 63 37.62 0.23 53.15
C GLY A 63 36.75 1.26 52.43
N GLN A 64 35.44 0.99 52.29
CA GLN A 64 34.50 1.84 51.54
C GLN A 64 34.36 3.24 52.14
N GLU A 65 34.61 3.45 53.43
CA GLU A 65 34.54 4.75 54.09
C GLU A 65 35.47 5.79 53.45
N TYR A 66 36.56 5.35 52.82
CA TYR A 66 37.49 6.20 52.08
C TYR A 66 37.11 6.36 50.59
N TRP A 67 36.08 5.64 50.13
CA TRP A 67 35.75 5.46 48.72
C TRP A 67 34.23 5.53 48.40
N ALA A 68 33.37 5.87 49.36
CA ALA A 68 31.92 6.00 49.17
C ALA A 68 31.57 7.08 48.12
N MET A 69 32.43 8.08 47.96
CA MET A 69 32.34 9.12 46.92
C MET A 69 32.46 8.57 45.48
N LEU A 70 32.92 7.33 45.30
CA LEU A 70 32.91 6.67 43.99
C LEU A 70 31.50 6.43 43.44
N LEU A 71 30.47 6.41 44.29
CA LEU A 71 29.08 6.22 43.85
C LEU A 71 28.49 7.45 43.15
N ASN A 72 29.15 8.60 43.17
CA ASN A 72 28.61 9.84 42.60
C ASN A 72 28.79 9.96 41.08
N ASP A 73 29.75 9.24 40.49
CA ASP A 73 30.09 9.33 39.05
C ASP A 73 30.23 7.96 38.42
N VAL A 74 29.20 7.14 38.63
CA VAL A 74 29.12 5.77 38.11
C VAL A 74 28.88 5.82 36.61
N VAL A 75 29.84 5.30 35.84
CA VAL A 75 29.74 5.13 34.38
C VAL A 75 29.16 3.78 33.98
N GLY A 76 29.07 2.83 34.91
CA GLY A 76 28.41 1.55 34.70
C GLY A 76 28.27 0.77 36.00
N ALA A 77 27.21 -0.03 36.13
CA ALA A 77 27.05 -0.94 37.25
C ALA A 77 26.24 -2.19 36.88
N THR A 78 26.43 -3.28 37.62
CA THR A 78 25.72 -4.54 37.40
C THR A 78 25.62 -5.36 38.69
N TYR A 79 24.58 -6.17 38.81
CA TYR A 79 24.48 -7.20 39.83
C TYR A 79 25.13 -8.49 39.35
N ILE A 80 25.94 -9.12 40.22
CA ILE A 80 26.56 -10.40 39.92
C ILE A 80 25.60 -11.52 40.35
N SER A 81 24.94 -12.09 39.35
CA SER A 81 23.87 -13.06 39.53
C SER A 81 24.33 -14.53 39.60
N SER A 82 25.58 -14.83 39.24
CA SER A 82 26.04 -16.20 38.94
C SER A 82 27.21 -16.61 39.81
N ALA A 83 27.21 -17.82 40.40
CA ALA A 83 28.40 -18.35 41.05
C ALA A 83 29.47 -18.90 40.09
N THR A 84 29.12 -19.11 38.83
CA THR A 84 30.09 -19.37 37.76
C THR A 84 30.43 -18.09 37.01
N ALA A 85 31.66 -18.02 36.47
CA ALA A 85 32.12 -16.85 35.72
C ALA A 85 31.20 -16.55 34.54
N LYS A 86 30.67 -15.32 34.51
CA LYS A 86 29.76 -14.83 33.47
C LYS A 86 30.19 -13.45 33.02
N ASP A 87 29.98 -13.17 31.74
CA ASP A 87 30.18 -11.84 31.18
C ASP A 87 28.98 -10.94 31.47
N TYR A 88 29.27 -9.76 31.99
CA TYR A 88 28.33 -8.68 32.22
C TYR A 88 28.77 -7.49 31.38
N SER A 89 27.93 -7.10 30.42
CA SER A 89 28.16 -5.91 29.59
C SER A 89 27.53 -4.69 30.27
N LEU A 90 28.24 -3.58 30.27
CA LEU A 90 27.79 -2.32 30.85
C LEU A 90 27.47 -1.32 29.73
N THR A 91 26.72 -0.29 30.07
CA THR A 91 26.32 0.77 29.14
C THR A 91 27.53 1.50 28.57
N GLU A 92 27.44 1.90 27.30
CA GLU A 92 28.40 2.81 26.68
C GLU A 92 28.34 4.19 27.38
N TRP A 93 29.49 4.81 27.60
CA TRP A 93 29.57 6.18 28.10
C TRP A 93 30.58 7.00 27.29
N THR A 94 30.44 8.34 27.30
CA THR A 94 31.36 9.26 26.62
C THR A 94 32.13 10.06 27.66
N ALA A 95 33.45 10.09 27.55
CA ALA A 95 34.29 10.88 28.44
C ALA A 95 34.15 12.38 28.12
N SER A 96 33.76 13.19 29.11
CA SER A 96 33.65 14.65 28.97
C SER A 96 35.00 15.37 29.08
N GLU A 97 35.98 14.73 29.71
CA GLU A 97 37.33 15.22 29.94
C GLU A 97 38.33 14.04 29.89
N ASP A 98 39.63 14.34 29.91
CA ASP A 98 40.66 13.32 30.05
C ASP A 98 40.65 12.77 31.49
N LEU A 99 40.58 11.44 31.66
CA LEU A 99 40.45 10.78 32.96
C LEU A 99 41.50 9.66 33.07
N ASP A 100 42.25 9.63 34.17
CA ASP A 100 43.39 8.71 34.28
C ASP A 100 43.01 7.34 34.87
N TYR A 101 41.94 7.26 35.65
CA TYR A 101 41.64 6.10 36.48
C TYR A 101 40.22 5.56 36.28
N LEU A 102 40.12 4.23 36.26
CA LEU A 102 38.88 3.47 36.44
C LEU A 102 38.84 2.89 37.85
N PHE A 103 37.77 3.17 38.58
CA PHE A 103 37.49 2.58 39.88
C PHE A 103 36.45 1.50 39.75
N VAL A 104 36.64 0.44 40.54
CA VAL A 104 35.77 -0.71 40.58
C VAL A 104 35.40 -0.93 42.04
N LEU A 105 34.12 -0.83 42.37
CA LEU A 105 33.60 -1.03 43.71
C LEU A 105 32.65 -2.21 43.73
N ALA A 106 33.01 -3.25 44.48
CA ALA A 106 32.10 -4.36 44.78
C ALA A 106 31.42 -4.09 46.13
N THR A 107 30.10 -3.93 46.15
CA THR A 107 29.30 -3.81 47.38
C THR A 107 28.58 -5.13 47.68
N GLN A 108 28.31 -5.36 48.98
CA GLN A 108 27.64 -6.56 49.43
C GLN A 108 26.21 -6.67 48.89
N GLY A 109 25.76 -7.90 48.59
CA GLY A 109 24.40 -8.17 48.12
C GLY A 109 23.37 -8.36 49.22
N SER A 110 23.79 -8.73 50.42
CA SER A 110 22.94 -8.95 51.59
C SER A 110 23.66 -8.55 52.88
N ASN A 111 22.91 -8.07 53.87
CA ASN A 111 23.42 -7.74 55.20
C ASN A 111 23.53 -8.96 56.13
N THR A 112 23.02 -10.13 55.72
CA THR A 112 23.02 -11.36 56.54
C THR A 112 24.07 -12.39 56.12
N LYS A 113 24.64 -12.28 54.92
CA LYS A 113 25.70 -13.17 54.42
C LYS A 113 26.73 -12.40 53.61
N SER A 114 28.00 -12.54 53.98
CA SER A 114 29.11 -12.04 53.17
C SER A 114 29.20 -12.86 51.89
N THR A 115 29.07 -12.21 50.73
CA THR A 115 29.27 -12.83 49.42
C THR A 115 30.32 -12.03 48.69
N GLN A 116 31.37 -12.71 48.24
CA GLN A 116 32.48 -12.08 47.53
C GLN A 116 32.19 -12.07 46.03
N VAL A 117 32.64 -11.01 45.36
CA VAL A 117 32.71 -10.95 43.89
C VAL A 117 34.10 -11.39 43.47
N LEU A 118 34.16 -12.37 42.57
CA LEU A 118 35.39 -12.83 41.92
C LEU A 118 35.41 -12.22 40.52
N ILE A 119 36.29 -11.24 40.28
CA ILE A 119 36.47 -10.61 38.96
C ILE A 119 37.63 -11.31 38.26
N SER A 120 37.37 -11.94 37.11
CA SER A 120 38.41 -12.60 36.32
C SER A 120 38.93 -11.73 35.19
N LYS A 121 38.10 -10.81 34.66
CA LYS A 121 38.46 -9.93 33.55
C LYS A 121 37.66 -8.64 33.58
N ILE A 122 38.33 -7.52 33.29
CA ILE A 122 37.67 -6.27 32.91
C ILE A 122 38.13 -5.94 31.49
N SER A 123 37.18 -5.72 30.59
CA SER A 123 37.43 -5.32 29.21
C SER A 123 36.96 -3.89 29.02
N ILE A 124 37.84 -3.05 28.49
CA ILE A 124 37.57 -1.66 28.17
C ILE A 124 37.73 -1.50 26.66
N THR A 125 36.68 -1.13 25.97
CA THR A 125 36.70 -0.94 24.51
C THR A 125 36.52 0.54 24.21
N GLU A 126 37.54 1.18 23.65
CA GLU A 126 37.44 2.53 23.11
C GLU A 126 36.82 2.48 21.70
N THR A 127 35.76 3.24 21.49
CA THR A 127 35.16 3.46 20.18
C THR A 127 35.51 4.88 19.73
N LEU A 128 36.32 4.98 18.67
CA LEU A 128 36.69 6.27 18.10
C LEU A 128 35.45 6.91 17.46
N PRO A 129 35.13 8.20 17.73
CA PRO A 129 34.13 8.91 16.95
C PRO A 129 34.47 8.87 15.45
N PRO A 130 33.45 8.75 14.57
CA PRO A 130 33.67 8.75 13.13
C PRO A 130 34.32 10.07 12.70
N VAL A 131 35.50 9.99 12.09
CA VAL A 131 36.24 11.17 11.59
C VAL A 131 35.65 11.74 10.31
N PHE A 132 34.95 10.91 9.53
CA PHE A 132 34.14 11.35 8.40
C PHE A 132 32.77 10.67 8.45
N SER A 133 31.80 11.25 7.73
CA SER A 133 30.51 10.63 7.45
C SER A 133 30.11 10.85 5.99
N LEU A 134 29.21 10.00 5.48
CA LEU A 134 28.63 10.15 4.14
C LEU A 134 27.14 10.51 4.28
N THR A 135 26.70 11.58 3.62
CA THR A 135 25.30 12.02 3.62
C THR A 135 24.76 12.08 2.19
N PRO A 136 23.57 11.54 1.91
CA PRO A 136 22.72 10.78 2.82
C PRO A 136 23.27 9.37 3.11
N GLU A 137 23.02 8.84 4.31
CA GLU A 137 23.39 7.46 4.68
C GLU A 137 22.52 6.41 3.97
N SER A 138 21.31 6.81 3.57
CA SER A 138 20.42 5.99 2.75
C SER A 138 19.62 6.85 1.77
N VAL A 139 19.33 6.28 0.61
CA VAL A 139 18.47 6.88 -0.41
C VAL A 139 17.36 5.90 -0.75
N ALA A 140 16.11 6.36 -0.69
CA ALA A 140 14.96 5.62 -1.22
C ALA A 140 14.59 6.16 -2.60
N LEU A 141 14.54 5.30 -3.61
CA LEU A 141 14.21 5.66 -4.98
C LEU A 141 12.99 4.87 -5.45
N ALA A 142 12.00 5.58 -5.98
CA ALA A 142 10.92 4.93 -6.71
C ALA A 142 11.44 4.44 -8.06
N CYS A 143 10.81 3.41 -8.60
CA CYS A 143 11.20 2.88 -9.91
C CYS A 143 11.04 3.95 -10.98
N GLY A 144 12.06 4.09 -11.85
CA GLY A 144 12.08 5.10 -12.90
C GLY A 144 12.29 6.54 -12.41
N ASP A 145 12.64 6.75 -11.14
CA ASP A 145 13.19 8.02 -10.70
C ASP A 145 14.45 8.33 -11.52
N THR A 146 14.60 9.58 -11.94
CA THR A 146 15.73 10.09 -12.73
C THR A 146 16.29 11.38 -12.12
N SER A 147 15.86 11.71 -10.90
CA SER A 147 16.30 12.91 -10.19
C SER A 147 17.71 12.71 -9.66
N ALA A 148 18.60 13.67 -9.92
CA ALA A 148 19.96 13.64 -9.41
C ALA A 148 20.01 13.55 -7.87
N ARG A 149 21.00 12.82 -7.37
CA ARG A 149 21.30 12.64 -5.95
C ARG A 149 22.74 13.05 -5.69
N THR A 150 22.94 13.90 -4.69
CA THR A 150 24.27 14.35 -4.27
C THR A 150 24.65 13.67 -2.97
N PHE A 151 25.79 13.00 -3.00
CA PHE A 151 26.40 12.35 -1.86
C PHE A 151 27.58 13.20 -1.40
N THR A 152 27.63 13.55 -0.12
CA THR A 152 28.62 14.49 0.44
C THR A 152 29.34 13.84 1.61
N VAL A 153 30.67 13.89 1.59
CA VAL A 153 31.52 13.48 2.70
C VAL A 153 31.72 14.65 3.65
N ASN A 154 31.34 14.48 4.91
CA ASN A 154 31.57 15.48 5.95
C ASN A 154 32.81 15.13 6.76
N ASN A 155 33.71 16.10 6.95
CA ASN A 155 34.92 15.95 7.76
C ASN A 155 34.65 16.33 9.21
N LEU A 156 33.99 15.44 9.94
CA LEU A 156 33.58 15.65 11.34
C LEU A 156 34.78 15.80 12.28
N GLY A 157 35.88 15.12 11.97
CA GLY A 157 37.11 15.14 12.77
C GLY A 157 38.05 16.31 12.46
N GLY A 158 37.70 17.19 11.51
CA GLY A 158 38.56 18.30 11.10
C GLY A 158 39.93 17.86 10.56
N ILE A 159 40.00 16.67 9.95
CA ILE A 159 41.25 16.08 9.44
C ILE A 159 41.82 16.98 8.33
N PRO A 160 43.03 17.55 8.48
CA PRO A 160 43.62 18.41 7.46
C PRO A 160 44.16 17.59 6.27
N ASN A 161 44.52 18.27 5.19
CA ASN A 161 45.19 17.69 4.02
C ASN A 161 44.41 16.56 3.32
N VAL A 162 43.09 16.67 3.25
CA VAL A 162 42.28 15.81 2.38
C VAL A 162 42.60 16.14 0.92
N THR A 163 43.00 15.13 0.16
CA THR A 163 43.50 15.30 -1.22
C THR A 163 42.62 14.61 -2.26
N ALA A 164 41.91 13.54 -1.88
CA ALA A 164 41.06 12.79 -2.78
C ALA A 164 39.94 12.03 -2.05
N TYR A 165 38.86 11.79 -2.79
CA TYR A 165 37.74 10.94 -2.41
C TYR A 165 37.61 9.83 -3.46
N GLU A 166 37.79 8.59 -3.03
CA GLU A 166 37.71 7.40 -3.87
C GLU A 166 36.34 6.76 -3.69
N TRP A 167 35.47 6.97 -4.66
CA TRP A 167 34.13 6.42 -4.70
C TRP A 167 34.15 5.02 -5.33
N ASP A 168 33.65 4.05 -4.59
CA ASP A 168 33.36 2.71 -5.06
C ASP A 168 31.85 2.58 -5.26
N LEU A 169 31.49 2.47 -6.54
CA LEU A 169 30.14 2.40 -7.05
C LEU A 169 29.71 0.94 -7.29
N GLY A 170 30.60 -0.03 -7.03
CA GLY A 170 30.37 -1.45 -7.28
C GLY A 170 30.80 -1.86 -8.68
N SER A 171 29.93 -2.56 -9.41
CA SER A 171 30.19 -2.98 -10.79
C SER A 171 29.96 -1.86 -11.80
N ALA A 172 30.59 -1.96 -12.98
CA ALA A 172 30.20 -1.15 -14.12
C ALA A 172 28.74 -1.47 -14.49
N SER A 173 27.86 -0.46 -14.58
CA SER A 173 26.39 -0.59 -14.70
C SER A 173 25.63 -0.82 -13.39
N ASN A 174 26.08 -0.19 -12.29
CA ASN A 174 25.40 -0.18 -10.99
C ASN A 174 24.05 0.59 -10.93
N GLY A 175 23.46 0.89 -12.09
CA GLY A 175 22.22 1.65 -12.22
C GLY A 175 22.37 3.16 -12.05
N TRP A 176 23.58 3.71 -11.93
CA TRP A 176 23.81 5.15 -11.85
C TRP A 176 24.45 5.71 -13.13
N LEU A 177 24.17 6.99 -13.38
CA LEU A 177 24.80 7.81 -14.41
C LEU A 177 25.68 8.86 -13.73
N HIS A 178 26.87 9.07 -14.28
CA HIS A 178 27.77 10.15 -13.92
C HIS A 178 28.01 11.01 -15.16
N GLN A 179 27.74 12.33 -15.06
CA GLN A 179 27.87 13.28 -16.17
C GLN A 179 27.11 12.84 -17.45
N GLY A 180 25.97 12.19 -17.29
CA GLY A 180 25.10 11.75 -18.39
C GLY A 180 25.45 10.39 -19.01
N GLY A 181 26.58 9.77 -18.66
CA GLY A 181 26.96 8.42 -19.08
C GLY A 181 26.86 7.39 -17.95
N PRO A 182 26.88 6.08 -18.24
CA PRO A 182 26.94 5.04 -17.21
C PRO A 182 28.11 5.27 -16.26
N ALA A 183 27.84 5.24 -14.95
CA ALA A 183 28.89 5.46 -13.96
C ALA A 183 29.91 4.30 -13.99
N PRO A 184 31.22 4.60 -13.89
CA PRO A 184 32.25 3.57 -13.77
C PRO A 184 32.15 2.86 -12.42
N ALA A 185 32.80 1.70 -12.30
CA ALA A 185 32.89 0.94 -11.05
C ALA A 185 33.54 1.76 -9.92
N THR A 186 34.58 2.54 -10.26
CA THR A 186 35.28 3.42 -9.33
C THR A 186 35.46 4.81 -9.94
N LEU A 187 35.44 5.83 -9.08
CA LEU A 187 35.64 7.23 -9.47
C LEU A 187 36.45 7.94 -8.38
N THR A 188 37.42 8.76 -8.78
CA THR A 188 38.16 9.61 -7.84
C THR A 188 37.80 11.07 -8.07
N THR A 189 37.43 11.78 -6.99
CA THR A 189 37.14 13.22 -7.02
C THR A 189 38.08 13.99 -6.09
N SER A 190 38.33 15.26 -6.40
CA SER A 190 39.00 16.20 -5.49
C SER A 190 38.01 16.89 -4.54
N GLU A 191 36.74 16.96 -4.93
CA GLU A 191 35.67 17.53 -4.12
C GLU A 191 35.01 16.47 -3.24
N ALA A 192 34.53 16.90 -2.07
CA ALA A 192 33.86 16.05 -1.08
C ALA A 192 32.47 15.57 -1.51
N SER A 193 31.96 16.05 -2.64
CA SER A 193 30.64 15.73 -3.16
C SER A 193 30.72 14.98 -4.49
N LEU A 194 29.84 13.99 -4.64
CA LEU A 194 29.59 13.28 -5.88
C LEU A 194 28.09 13.35 -6.21
N THR A 195 27.76 13.84 -7.40
CA THR A 195 26.39 13.81 -7.91
C THR A 195 26.23 12.68 -8.92
N LEU A 196 25.24 11.82 -8.68
CA LEU A 196 24.86 10.72 -9.54
C LEU A 196 23.38 10.84 -9.91
N THR A 197 23.04 10.45 -11.13
CA THR A 197 21.65 10.42 -11.61
C THR A 197 21.23 8.98 -11.79
N PRO A 198 20.09 8.52 -11.24
CA PRO A 198 19.63 7.16 -11.47
C PRO A 198 19.45 6.90 -12.99
N SER A 199 19.96 5.77 -13.47
CA SER A 199 19.72 5.30 -14.83
C SER A 199 18.32 4.73 -14.92
N CYS A 200 17.54 5.26 -15.84
CA CYS A 200 16.22 4.77 -16.17
C CYS A 200 16.21 3.26 -16.45
N GLY A 201 15.23 2.53 -15.91
CA GLY A 201 15.05 1.09 -16.18
C GLY A 201 16.10 0.17 -15.57
N ALA A 202 16.99 0.69 -14.70
CA ALA A 202 17.98 -0.10 -13.97
C ALA A 202 17.77 0.04 -12.46
N ALA A 203 18.12 -1.00 -11.71
CA ALA A 203 18.14 -0.95 -10.26
C ALA A 203 19.43 -0.29 -9.78
N GLN A 204 19.32 0.68 -8.87
CA GLN A 204 20.47 1.38 -8.29
C GLN A 204 21.09 0.56 -7.17
N SER A 205 22.41 0.50 -7.14
CA SER A 205 23.18 -0.09 -6.04
C SER A 205 23.65 0.96 -5.04
N GLY A 206 23.89 0.53 -3.80
CA GLY A 206 24.55 1.34 -2.79
C GLY A 206 25.96 1.74 -3.21
N ILE A 207 26.46 2.82 -2.64
CA ILE A 207 27.78 3.36 -2.94
C ILE A 207 28.63 3.41 -1.68
N SER A 208 29.95 3.50 -1.84
CA SER A 208 30.85 3.77 -0.74
C SER A 208 31.99 4.70 -1.13
N VAL A 209 32.62 5.33 -0.15
CA VAL A 209 33.71 6.27 -0.36
C VAL A 209 34.81 6.09 0.66
N SER A 210 36.06 6.15 0.19
CA SER A 210 37.25 6.24 1.02
C SER A 210 37.89 7.62 0.85
N VAL A 211 38.38 8.21 1.93
CA VAL A 211 38.98 9.55 1.94
C VAL A 211 40.48 9.44 2.10
N LYS A 212 41.24 10.08 1.21
CA LYS A 212 42.71 10.18 1.30
C LYS A 212 43.09 11.49 1.96
N ALA A 213 43.71 11.40 3.14
CA ALA A 213 44.26 12.53 3.87
C ALA A 213 45.76 12.30 4.12
N GLY A 214 46.61 13.05 3.41
CA GLY A 214 48.04 12.74 3.34
C GLY A 214 48.31 11.30 2.87
N SER A 215 49.04 10.52 3.66
CA SER A 215 49.32 9.09 3.40
C SER A 215 48.25 8.14 3.96
N THR A 216 47.25 8.64 4.68
CA THR A 216 46.26 7.83 5.39
C THR A 216 44.97 7.72 4.58
N THR A 217 44.37 6.52 4.57
CA THR A 217 43.05 6.27 3.98
C THR A 217 42.03 6.06 5.10
N HIS A 218 40.91 6.78 5.04
CA HIS A 218 39.79 6.65 5.96
C HIS A 218 38.56 6.06 5.25
N GLY A 219 37.81 5.18 5.91
CA GLY A 219 36.62 4.54 5.34
C GLY A 219 36.78 3.03 5.15
N PRO A 220 35.88 2.38 4.38
CA PRO A 220 34.85 2.99 3.54
C PRO A 220 33.63 3.48 4.34
N TYR A 221 33.10 4.64 3.95
CA TYR A 221 31.80 5.16 4.40
C TYR A 221 30.75 4.80 3.35
N ARG A 222 29.58 4.30 3.78
CA ARG A 222 28.59 3.69 2.88
C ARG A 222 27.31 4.51 2.84
N SER A 223 26.69 4.52 1.66
CA SER A 223 25.31 4.97 1.47
C SER A 223 24.52 3.82 0.87
N SER A 224 23.45 3.42 1.56
CA SER A 224 22.56 2.35 1.12
C SER A 224 21.50 2.88 0.17
N VAL A 225 21.04 2.05 -0.77
CA VAL A 225 19.97 2.42 -1.70
C VAL A 225 18.86 1.40 -1.59
N ALA A 226 17.65 1.89 -1.36
CA ALA A 226 16.43 1.10 -1.31
C ALA A 226 15.53 1.48 -2.49
N ASN A 227 15.13 0.49 -3.29
CA ASN A 227 14.14 0.71 -4.35
C ASN A 227 12.73 0.57 -3.73
N SER A 228 12.00 1.67 -3.62
CA SER A 228 10.71 1.76 -2.92
C SER A 228 9.52 1.21 -3.72
N GLY A 229 9.77 0.57 -4.85
CA GLY A 229 8.74 -0.03 -5.70
C GLY A 229 8.16 0.95 -6.72
N TYR A 230 7.15 0.47 -7.46
CA TYR A 230 6.53 1.23 -8.54
C TYR A 230 5.81 2.48 -8.01
N PRO A 231 5.83 3.61 -8.72
CA PRO A 231 4.99 4.77 -8.39
C PRO A 231 3.49 4.42 -8.54
N THR A 232 2.62 5.33 -8.13
CA THR A 232 1.17 5.15 -8.35
C THR A 232 0.88 5.07 -9.85
N MET A 233 0.33 3.92 -10.27
CA MET A 233 -0.07 3.66 -11.65
C MET A 233 -1.58 3.42 -11.74
N ALA A 234 -2.17 3.70 -12.89
CA ALA A 234 -3.59 3.45 -13.15
C ALA A 234 -3.85 3.12 -14.62
N ILE A 235 -4.90 2.33 -14.87
CA ILE A 235 -5.39 2.07 -16.22
C ILE A 235 -6.39 3.17 -16.60
N THR A 236 -6.14 3.83 -17.73
CA THR A 236 -7.04 4.81 -18.35
C THR A 236 -7.64 4.24 -19.64
N GLY A 237 -8.89 4.61 -19.91
CA GLY A 237 -9.69 4.13 -21.04
C GLY A 237 -11.16 4.02 -20.67
N PRO A 238 -12.05 3.72 -21.64
CA PRO A 238 -13.50 3.64 -21.42
C PRO A 238 -13.90 2.58 -20.39
N ASP A 239 -14.99 2.82 -19.66
CA ASP A 239 -15.58 1.83 -18.74
C ASP A 239 -16.52 0.85 -19.44
N ILE A 240 -17.01 1.21 -20.63
CA ILE A 240 -17.99 0.43 -21.41
C ILE A 240 -17.55 0.39 -22.88
N LEU A 241 -17.56 -0.81 -23.47
CA LEU A 241 -17.32 -1.05 -24.88
C LEU A 241 -18.65 -1.25 -25.60
N CYS A 242 -19.09 -0.26 -26.36
CA CYS A 242 -20.37 -0.32 -27.07
C CYS A 242 -20.26 -0.89 -28.49
N ALA A 243 -19.12 -0.69 -29.14
CA ALA A 243 -18.86 -1.16 -30.50
C ALA A 243 -17.74 -2.21 -30.51
N ALA A 244 -17.70 -3.02 -31.58
CA ALA A 244 -16.62 -3.97 -31.84
C ALA A 244 -15.32 -3.29 -32.32
N THR A 245 -15.29 -1.96 -32.42
CA THR A 245 -14.08 -1.21 -32.76
C THR A 245 -13.10 -1.19 -31.58
N PRO A 246 -11.81 -1.54 -31.78
CA PRO A 246 -10.81 -1.52 -30.72
C PRO A 246 -10.77 -0.16 -30.00
N GLN A 247 -10.83 -0.18 -28.67
CA GLN A 247 -10.66 1.02 -27.83
C GLN A 247 -9.27 1.01 -27.21
N GLU A 248 -8.62 2.17 -27.18
CA GLU A 248 -7.28 2.29 -26.62
C GLU A 248 -7.32 2.40 -25.09
N TYR A 249 -6.40 1.69 -24.43
CA TYR A 249 -6.14 1.76 -23.00
C TYR A 249 -4.67 2.06 -22.76
N ARG A 250 -4.38 2.84 -21.71
CA ARG A 250 -3.02 3.19 -21.31
C ARG A 250 -2.81 3.04 -19.83
N VAL A 251 -1.60 2.64 -19.43
CA VAL A 251 -1.14 2.77 -18.04
C VAL A 251 -0.51 4.15 -17.86
N THR A 252 -1.14 4.99 -17.03
CA THR A 252 -0.57 6.27 -16.58
C THR A 252 0.37 6.05 -15.40
N GLY A 253 1.40 6.88 -15.28
CA GLY A 253 2.40 6.76 -14.22
C GLY A 253 3.38 5.60 -14.43
N LEU A 254 3.40 4.98 -15.62
CA LEU A 254 4.35 3.91 -15.94
C LEU A 254 5.79 4.46 -15.84
N PRO A 255 6.65 3.90 -14.98
CA PRO A 255 8.01 4.38 -14.88
C PRO A 255 8.79 4.05 -16.15
N CYS A 256 9.79 4.88 -16.41
CA CYS A 256 10.62 4.71 -17.58
C CYS A 256 11.37 3.36 -17.52
N GLY A 257 11.52 2.70 -18.67
CA GLY A 257 12.12 1.36 -18.78
C GLY A 257 11.21 0.21 -18.34
N ALA A 258 9.97 0.48 -17.89
CA ALA A 258 8.96 -0.57 -17.70
C ALA A 258 8.15 -0.82 -18.98
N SER A 259 7.59 -2.02 -19.08
CA SER A 259 6.73 -2.48 -20.17
C SER A 259 5.43 -3.07 -19.63
N VAL A 260 4.35 -2.96 -20.42
CA VAL A 260 3.03 -3.48 -20.08
C VAL A 260 2.62 -4.57 -21.05
N ILE A 261 2.12 -5.68 -20.52
CA ILE A 261 1.40 -6.72 -21.26
C ILE A 261 -0.06 -6.68 -20.84
N TRP A 262 -0.96 -6.55 -21.81
CA TRP A 262 -2.41 -6.50 -21.57
C TRP A 262 -3.06 -7.87 -21.73
N SER A 263 -3.97 -8.20 -20.84
CA SER A 263 -4.81 -9.40 -20.91
C SER A 263 -6.24 -9.11 -20.45
N SER A 264 -7.16 -9.98 -20.86
CA SER A 264 -8.58 -9.93 -20.51
C SER A 264 -8.93 -11.22 -19.76
N SER A 265 -9.75 -11.13 -18.72
CA SER A 265 -10.21 -12.32 -18.00
C SER A 265 -11.11 -13.24 -18.84
N ASP A 266 -11.73 -12.72 -19.89
CA ASP A 266 -12.59 -13.49 -20.81
C ASP A 266 -12.54 -12.90 -22.24
N ALA A 267 -11.88 -13.62 -23.14
CA ALA A 267 -11.75 -13.23 -24.55
C ALA A 267 -13.08 -13.25 -25.31
N THR A 268 -14.08 -14.01 -24.85
CA THR A 268 -15.42 -14.07 -25.47
C THR A 268 -16.24 -12.82 -25.19
N LEU A 269 -15.96 -12.13 -24.08
CA LEU A 269 -16.53 -10.83 -23.73
C LEU A 269 -15.72 -9.68 -24.32
N ALA A 270 -14.39 -9.71 -24.20
CA ALA A 270 -13.51 -8.73 -24.83
C ALA A 270 -12.08 -9.27 -24.98
N THR A 271 -11.40 -8.94 -26.08
CA THR A 271 -10.02 -9.36 -26.37
C THR A 271 -9.05 -8.20 -26.20
N ALA A 272 -8.04 -8.39 -25.35
CA ALA A 272 -6.97 -7.40 -25.13
C ALA A 272 -5.80 -7.64 -26.09
N THR A 273 -5.13 -6.57 -26.53
CA THR A 273 -3.94 -6.63 -27.39
C THR A 273 -2.92 -5.59 -26.93
N THR A 274 -1.65 -5.98 -26.88
CA THR A 274 -0.55 -5.07 -26.52
C THR A 274 -0.03 -4.40 -27.78
N LEU A 275 0.07 -3.07 -27.79
CA LEU A 275 0.52 -2.29 -28.96
C LEU A 275 1.85 -1.55 -28.73
N GLY A 276 2.23 -1.34 -27.47
CA GLY A 276 3.46 -0.64 -27.11
C GLY A 276 3.76 -0.76 -25.62
N ASN A 277 4.78 -0.03 -25.15
CA ASN A 277 5.29 -0.19 -23.79
C ASN A 277 4.27 0.17 -22.70
N ASN A 278 3.33 1.08 -22.96
CA ASN A 278 2.30 1.50 -22.00
C ASN A 278 0.87 1.44 -22.55
N THR A 279 0.69 0.95 -23.78
CA THR A 279 -0.57 1.03 -24.53
C THR A 279 -1.04 -0.33 -25.01
N GLY A 280 -2.34 -0.52 -24.95
CA GLY A 280 -3.01 -1.66 -25.55
C GLY A 280 -4.37 -1.27 -26.09
N THR A 281 -5.04 -2.21 -26.73
CA THR A 281 -6.42 -2.08 -27.13
C THR A 281 -7.27 -3.16 -26.51
N LEU A 282 -8.53 -2.83 -26.23
CA LEU A 282 -9.55 -3.80 -25.85
C LEU A 282 -10.66 -3.77 -26.90
N THR A 283 -10.94 -4.91 -27.48
CA THR A 283 -11.93 -5.08 -28.56
C THR A 283 -13.11 -5.86 -28.01
N ARG A 284 -14.33 -5.32 -28.18
CA ARG A 284 -15.57 -5.97 -27.71
C ARG A 284 -15.80 -7.30 -28.43
N GLY A 285 -16.08 -8.35 -27.67
CA GLY A 285 -16.56 -9.64 -28.17
C GLY A 285 -18.08 -9.67 -28.43
N PRO A 286 -18.62 -10.80 -28.90
CA PRO A 286 -20.04 -10.92 -29.22
C PRO A 286 -20.95 -10.90 -27.99
N GLN A 287 -20.48 -11.38 -26.83
CA GLN A 287 -21.26 -11.51 -25.61
C GLN A 287 -21.35 -10.19 -24.82
N ILE A 288 -22.24 -10.13 -23.82
CA ILE A 288 -22.43 -8.98 -22.94
C ILE A 288 -22.10 -9.39 -21.51
N GLY A 289 -21.30 -8.59 -20.81
CA GLY A 289 -20.86 -8.90 -19.47
C GLY A 289 -19.75 -7.98 -18.99
N ASP A 290 -19.32 -8.16 -17.75
CA ASP A 290 -18.16 -7.44 -17.21
C ASP A 290 -16.90 -8.30 -17.31
N VAL A 291 -15.79 -7.67 -17.62
CA VAL A 291 -14.49 -8.33 -17.78
C VAL A 291 -13.43 -7.53 -17.02
N ASP A 292 -12.45 -8.23 -16.47
CA ASP A 292 -11.31 -7.61 -15.82
C ASP A 292 -10.18 -7.45 -16.83
N LEU A 293 -9.91 -6.20 -17.22
CA LEU A 293 -8.75 -5.82 -18.02
C LEU A 293 -7.54 -5.75 -17.10
N THR A 294 -6.54 -6.57 -17.35
CA THR A 294 -5.31 -6.64 -16.55
C THR A 294 -4.12 -6.12 -17.34
N ALA A 295 -3.37 -5.21 -16.74
CA ALA A 295 -2.09 -4.73 -17.23
C ALA A 295 -0.97 -5.29 -16.34
N THR A 296 -0.16 -6.20 -16.88
CA THR A 296 1.03 -6.73 -16.21
C THR A 296 2.22 -5.83 -16.52
N VAL A 297 2.69 -5.11 -15.52
CA VAL A 297 3.83 -4.18 -15.59
C VAL A 297 5.10 -4.93 -15.18
N SER A 298 6.12 -4.91 -16.03
CA SER A 298 7.44 -5.50 -15.75
C SER A 298 8.56 -4.47 -15.96
N GLY A 299 9.60 -4.52 -15.13
CA GLY A 299 10.71 -3.56 -15.14
C GLY A 299 11.73 -3.84 -14.03
N ALA A 300 12.62 -2.87 -13.76
CA ALA A 300 13.73 -3.01 -12.82
C ALA A 300 13.34 -3.38 -11.38
N CYS A 301 12.08 -3.12 -11.02
CA CYS A 301 11.54 -3.39 -9.68
C CYS A 301 10.70 -4.66 -9.60
N GLY A 302 10.84 -5.55 -10.58
CA GLY A 302 10.06 -6.78 -10.68
C GLY A 302 8.77 -6.59 -11.45
N THR A 303 7.76 -7.40 -11.13
CA THR A 303 6.48 -7.41 -11.85
C THR A 303 5.33 -7.06 -10.90
N THR A 304 4.37 -6.26 -11.39
CA THR A 304 3.13 -5.93 -10.69
C THR A 304 1.96 -5.93 -11.68
N THR A 305 0.73 -5.98 -11.18
CA THR A 305 -0.48 -6.00 -12.00
C THR A 305 -1.43 -4.88 -11.60
N LEU A 306 -2.08 -4.29 -12.60
CA LEU A 306 -3.18 -3.36 -12.45
C LEU A 306 -4.43 -3.97 -13.06
N THR A 307 -5.59 -3.78 -12.45
CA THR A 307 -6.86 -4.30 -12.95
C THR A 307 -7.88 -3.18 -13.07
N LYS A 308 -8.61 -3.15 -14.19
CA LYS A 308 -9.76 -2.28 -14.42
C LYS A 308 -10.92 -3.13 -14.88
N ARG A 309 -12.07 -3.02 -14.21
CA ARG A 309 -13.31 -3.65 -14.65
C ARG A 309 -13.89 -2.86 -15.81
N VAL A 310 -14.13 -3.53 -16.94
CA VAL A 310 -14.70 -2.95 -18.15
C VAL A 310 -15.95 -3.74 -18.52
N ARG A 311 -17.01 -3.07 -18.96
CA ARG A 311 -18.20 -3.74 -19.45
C ARG A 311 -18.17 -3.91 -20.96
N SER A 312 -18.39 -5.14 -21.43
CA SER A 312 -18.64 -5.44 -22.84
C SER A 312 -20.14 -5.33 -23.13
N GLY A 313 -20.51 -4.38 -23.98
CA GLY A 313 -21.91 -4.11 -24.36
C GLY A 313 -22.73 -3.33 -23.32
N PRO A 314 -23.99 -3.05 -23.60
CA PRO A 314 -24.85 -2.27 -22.72
C PRO A 314 -25.11 -2.97 -21.38
N TYR A 315 -25.60 -2.20 -20.39
CA TYR A 315 -26.27 -2.80 -19.24
C TYR A 315 -27.57 -3.47 -19.72
N SER A 316 -27.50 -4.76 -20.07
CA SER A 316 -28.70 -5.54 -20.38
C SER A 316 -29.54 -5.72 -19.11
N LEU A 317 -30.82 -5.38 -19.21
CA LEU A 317 -31.83 -5.73 -18.21
C LEU A 317 -32.26 -7.18 -18.45
N THR A 318 -31.53 -8.16 -17.91
CA THR A 318 -31.78 -9.60 -18.13
C THR A 318 -32.82 -10.24 -17.18
N ARG A 319 -33.84 -9.49 -16.71
CA ARG A 319 -34.89 -10.03 -15.80
C ARG A 319 -36.27 -9.43 -16.09
N PRO A 320 -37.38 -10.16 -15.77
CA PRO A 320 -38.72 -9.87 -16.30
C PRO A 320 -39.12 -8.42 -16.06
N TYR A 321 -39.70 -7.81 -17.09
CA TYR A 321 -39.94 -6.37 -17.26
C TYR A 321 -41.04 -5.81 -16.34
N GLY A 322 -41.49 -6.59 -15.36
CA GLY A 322 -42.62 -6.32 -14.50
C GLY A 322 -43.76 -7.29 -14.74
N THR A 323 -44.79 -7.16 -13.92
CA THR A 323 -46.02 -7.91 -14.02
C THR A 323 -47.15 -6.99 -14.46
N LEU A 324 -47.87 -7.36 -15.52
CA LEU A 324 -49.14 -6.72 -15.89
C LEU A 324 -50.25 -7.41 -15.13
N THR A 325 -50.95 -6.68 -14.25
CA THR A 325 -52.11 -7.21 -13.54
C THR A 325 -53.39 -6.59 -14.09
N PHE A 326 -54.26 -7.44 -14.62
CA PHE A 326 -55.59 -7.06 -15.10
C PHE A 326 -56.62 -7.38 -14.01
N GLU A 327 -57.51 -6.42 -13.75
CA GLU A 327 -58.66 -6.62 -12.86
C GLU A 327 -59.89 -6.78 -13.75
N THR A 328 -60.53 -7.96 -13.70
CA THR A 328 -61.79 -8.17 -14.41
C THR A 328 -62.95 -7.65 -13.56
N ASN A 329 -64.08 -7.31 -14.18
CA ASN A 329 -65.27 -6.85 -13.46
C ASN A 329 -65.88 -7.91 -12.52
N ALA A 330 -65.37 -9.14 -12.53
CA ALA A 330 -65.66 -10.19 -11.55
C ALA A 330 -64.79 -10.10 -10.28
N GLY A 331 -64.02 -9.02 -10.09
CA GLY A 331 -63.12 -8.84 -8.94
C GLY A 331 -61.92 -9.79 -8.93
N SER A 332 -61.63 -10.45 -10.05
CA SER A 332 -60.53 -11.41 -10.18
C SER A 332 -59.33 -10.75 -10.82
N TYR A 333 -58.15 -10.92 -10.22
CA TYR A 333 -56.88 -10.41 -10.74
C TYR A 333 -56.16 -11.50 -11.56
N LYS A 334 -55.70 -11.14 -12.75
CA LYS A 334 -54.83 -11.97 -13.59
C LYS A 334 -53.50 -11.26 -13.75
N THR A 335 -52.42 -11.91 -13.34
CA THR A 335 -51.06 -11.37 -13.46
C THR A 335 -50.32 -12.05 -14.59
N VAL A 336 -49.77 -11.26 -15.50
CA VAL A 336 -48.94 -11.70 -16.59
C VAL A 336 -47.52 -11.22 -16.32
N GLU A 337 -46.57 -12.15 -16.29
CA GLU A 337 -45.15 -11.83 -16.17
C GLU A 337 -44.59 -11.48 -17.55
N LEU A 338 -44.01 -10.28 -17.71
CA LEU A 338 -43.42 -9.86 -18.98
C LEU A 338 -42.03 -10.48 -19.13
N VAL A 339 -41.96 -11.66 -19.74
CA VAL A 339 -40.72 -12.39 -19.98
C VAL A 339 -40.25 -12.20 -21.42
N THR A 340 -39.40 -11.20 -21.62
CA THR A 340 -38.57 -10.97 -22.83
C THR A 340 -39.27 -10.68 -24.16
N GLY A 341 -38.53 -10.01 -25.05
CA GLY A 341 -39.06 -9.23 -26.17
C GLY A 341 -39.41 -9.98 -27.45
N THR A 342 -39.87 -11.23 -27.44
CA THR A 342 -40.27 -11.88 -28.70
C THR A 342 -41.57 -12.68 -28.72
N ASP A 343 -42.18 -13.13 -27.62
CA ASP A 343 -43.40 -13.95 -27.75
C ASP A 343 -44.49 -13.55 -26.77
N PHE A 344 -45.47 -12.80 -27.29
CA PHE A 344 -46.79 -12.68 -26.68
C PHE A 344 -47.85 -13.03 -27.73
N HIS A 345 -48.43 -14.23 -27.64
CA HIS A 345 -49.60 -14.59 -28.43
C HIS A 345 -50.84 -13.94 -27.80
N GLY A 346 -51.54 -13.11 -28.58
CA GLY A 346 -52.69 -12.34 -28.12
C GLY A 346 -53.81 -13.21 -27.57
N TRP A 347 -54.35 -12.82 -26.41
CA TRP A 347 -55.55 -13.41 -25.83
C TRP A 347 -56.75 -12.56 -26.19
N THR A 348 -57.84 -13.18 -26.61
CA THR A 348 -59.11 -12.49 -26.89
C THR A 348 -60.01 -12.61 -25.66
N TYR A 349 -60.45 -11.48 -25.10
CA TYR A 349 -61.48 -11.47 -24.06
C TYR A 349 -62.74 -10.78 -24.56
N GLY A 350 -63.88 -11.43 -24.35
CA GLY A 350 -65.20 -10.83 -24.52
C GLY A 350 -65.87 -10.71 -23.16
N THR A 351 -66.06 -9.47 -22.68
CA THR A 351 -67.21 -8.96 -21.92
C THR A 351 -66.91 -7.56 -21.37
N ASN A 352 -67.98 -6.84 -21.06
CA ASN A 352 -68.06 -5.38 -20.92
C ASN A 352 -67.13 -4.83 -19.85
N GLY A 353 -66.36 -3.79 -20.21
CA GLY A 353 -65.51 -2.98 -19.33
C GLY A 353 -64.18 -3.63 -18.94
N LEU A 354 -63.07 -3.16 -19.50
CA LEU A 354 -61.71 -3.61 -19.15
C LEU A 354 -60.98 -2.50 -18.39
N LEU A 355 -60.49 -2.77 -17.18
CA LEU A 355 -59.64 -1.84 -16.43
C LEU A 355 -58.18 -2.31 -16.53
N LEU A 356 -57.33 -1.49 -17.15
CA LEU A 356 -55.90 -1.79 -17.32
C LEU A 356 -55.08 -1.04 -16.27
N ARG A 357 -54.36 -1.79 -15.43
CA ARG A 357 -53.41 -1.23 -14.44
C ARG A 357 -52.02 -1.76 -14.75
N ALA A 358 -51.22 -0.95 -15.44
CA ALA A 358 -49.81 -1.27 -15.62
C ALA A 358 -49.02 -0.81 -14.38
N SER A 359 -48.29 -1.72 -13.76
CA SER A 359 -47.34 -1.41 -12.69
C SER A 359 -45.92 -1.61 -13.23
N VAL A 360 -45.14 -0.54 -13.29
CA VAL A 360 -43.73 -0.58 -13.66
C VAL A 360 -42.91 -0.45 -12.37
N THR A 361 -42.15 -1.50 -12.04
CA THR A 361 -41.47 -1.60 -10.74
C THR A 361 -40.03 -1.07 -10.74
N ARG A 362 -39.53 -0.47 -11.84
CA ARG A 362 -38.17 0.11 -11.91
C ARG A 362 -38.08 1.45 -12.66
N PRO A 363 -37.14 2.33 -12.25
CA PRO A 363 -36.90 3.64 -12.89
C PRO A 363 -36.23 3.52 -14.26
N GLY A 364 -36.45 4.51 -15.14
CA GLY A 364 -35.76 4.64 -16.45
C GLY A 364 -36.51 4.08 -17.67
N ILE A 365 -37.81 3.82 -17.55
CA ILE A 365 -38.66 3.39 -18.68
C ILE A 365 -39.58 4.55 -19.07
N SER A 366 -39.67 4.83 -20.38
CA SER A 366 -40.65 5.76 -20.95
C SER A 366 -41.50 4.99 -21.98
N GLY A 367 -42.80 5.22 -22.02
CA GLY A 367 -43.70 4.53 -22.96
C GLY A 367 -44.88 5.40 -23.35
N TYR A 368 -45.46 5.15 -24.52
CA TYR A 368 -46.71 5.80 -24.91
C TYR A 368 -47.74 4.76 -25.31
N TRP A 369 -49.02 5.13 -25.20
CA TRP A 369 -50.16 4.32 -25.62
C TRP A 369 -50.77 4.94 -26.86
N LEU A 370 -51.01 4.11 -27.87
CA LEU A 370 -51.77 4.50 -29.05
C LEU A 370 -53.04 3.66 -29.09
N LEU A 371 -54.19 4.30 -28.90
CA LEU A 371 -55.49 3.70 -29.16
C LEU A 371 -55.88 4.04 -30.60
N ASN A 372 -55.87 3.05 -31.49
CA ASN A 372 -56.39 3.22 -32.85
C ASN A 372 -57.83 2.72 -32.90
N GLU A 373 -58.77 3.64 -33.07
CA GLU A 373 -60.13 3.28 -33.45
C GLU A 373 -60.18 2.86 -34.93
N PRO A 374 -60.83 1.76 -35.31
CA PRO A 374 -60.83 1.29 -36.70
C PRO A 374 -61.52 2.24 -37.70
N THR A 375 -62.24 3.27 -37.22
CA THR A 375 -63.15 4.09 -38.02
C THR A 375 -62.63 5.51 -38.31
N GLY A 376 -61.36 5.82 -38.00
CA GLY A 376 -60.72 7.05 -38.48
C GLY A 376 -61.12 8.35 -37.78
N SER A 377 -61.74 8.29 -36.60
CA SER A 377 -62.07 9.49 -35.80
C SER A 377 -61.55 9.35 -34.36
N SER A 378 -60.74 10.33 -33.94
CA SER A 378 -60.09 10.54 -32.63
C SER A 378 -59.20 9.40 -32.09
N ALA A 379 -57.89 9.51 -32.35
CA ALA A 379 -56.86 8.82 -31.57
C ALA A 379 -56.60 9.60 -30.27
N GLU A 380 -57.07 9.11 -29.12
CA GLU A 380 -56.56 9.58 -27.83
C GLU A 380 -55.18 8.97 -27.60
N VAL A 381 -54.14 9.80 -27.67
CA VAL A 381 -52.76 9.42 -27.32
C VAL A 381 -52.55 9.78 -25.85
N LEU A 382 -52.53 8.79 -24.97
CA LEU A 382 -52.16 9.01 -23.57
C LEU A 382 -50.67 8.64 -23.40
N SER A 383 -49.81 9.65 -23.31
CA SER A 383 -48.38 9.45 -22.99
C SER A 383 -48.19 9.46 -21.47
N PHE A 384 -47.42 8.51 -20.93
CA PHE A 384 -46.90 8.65 -19.58
C PHE A 384 -45.39 8.45 -19.55
N GLN A 385 -44.74 9.21 -18.69
CA GLN A 385 -43.31 9.07 -18.45
C GLN A 385 -43.16 8.65 -16.99
N THR A 386 -42.72 7.42 -16.75
CA THR A 386 -42.41 6.98 -15.39
C THR A 386 -40.99 7.44 -15.07
N ALA A 387 -40.88 8.67 -14.59
CA ALA A 387 -39.61 9.24 -14.15
C ALA A 387 -39.10 8.60 -12.85
N ASP A 388 -39.96 7.94 -12.06
CA ASP A 388 -39.54 7.36 -10.79
C ASP A 388 -40.45 6.26 -10.24
N LEU A 389 -39.83 5.46 -9.36
CA LEU A 389 -40.34 4.29 -8.62
C LEU A 389 -41.85 4.28 -8.36
N GLY A 390 -42.55 3.31 -8.98
CA GLY A 390 -43.77 2.75 -8.40
C GLY A 390 -45.08 3.52 -8.59
N ARG A 391 -45.22 4.38 -9.62
CA ARG A 391 -46.55 4.90 -9.98
C ARG A 391 -47.25 3.98 -10.97
N THR A 392 -48.33 3.33 -10.51
CA THR A 392 -49.30 2.63 -11.35
C THR A 392 -50.03 3.63 -12.24
N ALA A 393 -49.88 3.51 -13.56
CA ALA A 393 -50.74 4.24 -14.48
C ALA A 393 -52.08 3.49 -14.56
N ILE A 394 -53.17 4.15 -14.15
CA ILE A 394 -54.53 3.64 -14.29
C ILE A 394 -55.11 4.29 -15.54
N VAL A 395 -55.29 3.51 -16.60
CA VAL A 395 -56.00 3.99 -17.80
C VAL A 395 -57.42 3.43 -17.75
N ARG A 396 -58.39 4.33 -17.65
CA ARG A 396 -59.82 4.00 -17.76
C ARG A 396 -60.29 4.37 -19.16
N PHE A 397 -60.65 3.37 -19.96
CA PHE A 397 -61.35 3.61 -21.21
C PHE A 397 -62.86 3.54 -20.95
N ASN A 398 -63.63 4.38 -21.63
CA ASN A 398 -65.08 4.36 -21.57
C ASN A 398 -65.59 3.42 -22.68
N PRO A 399 -66.08 2.20 -22.37
CA PRO A 399 -66.32 1.15 -23.37
C PRO A 399 -67.61 1.35 -24.19
N PHE A 400 -68.22 2.54 -24.17
CA PHE A 400 -69.55 2.75 -24.76
C PHE A 400 -69.56 2.95 -26.28
N ALA A 401 -68.40 2.90 -26.97
CA ALA A 401 -68.37 2.90 -28.43
C ALA A 401 -68.51 1.45 -28.96
N PRO A 402 -69.59 1.10 -29.69
CA PRO A 402 -69.73 -0.23 -30.28
C PRO A 402 -68.65 -0.49 -31.33
N GLY A 403 -68.09 -1.72 -31.33
CA GLY A 403 -67.12 -2.19 -32.32
C GLY A 403 -65.86 -2.81 -31.71
N ASP A 404 -65.12 -3.56 -32.55
CA ASP A 404 -63.83 -4.12 -32.19
C ASP A 404 -62.77 -3.01 -32.09
N LYS A 405 -61.84 -3.11 -31.15
CA LYS A 405 -60.80 -2.09 -30.91
C LYS A 405 -59.42 -2.74 -30.79
N PHE A 406 -58.39 -2.04 -31.28
CA PHE A 406 -56.99 -2.44 -31.10
C PHE A 406 -56.29 -1.43 -30.21
N VAL A 407 -55.63 -1.91 -29.15
CA VAL A 407 -54.79 -1.11 -28.27
C VAL A 407 -53.33 -1.45 -28.60
N SER A 408 -52.54 -0.45 -29.00
CA SER A 408 -51.10 -0.61 -29.18
C SER A 408 -50.35 -0.03 -27.99
N MET A 409 -49.42 -0.81 -27.44
CA MET A 409 -48.54 -0.42 -26.35
C MET A 409 -47.12 -0.43 -26.85
N THR A 410 -46.43 0.72 -26.87
CA THR A 410 -45.02 0.77 -27.27
C THR A 410 -44.13 1.17 -26.10
N PHE A 411 -43.18 0.31 -25.76
CA PHE A 411 -42.19 0.54 -24.72
C PHE A 411 -40.88 1.02 -25.35
N TYR A 412 -40.37 2.15 -24.89
CA TYR A 412 -39.04 2.63 -25.23
C TYR A 412 -38.09 2.29 -24.10
N THR A 413 -37.05 1.53 -24.42
CA THR A 413 -35.92 1.33 -23.53
C THR A 413 -34.83 2.32 -23.90
N THR A 414 -34.25 3.01 -22.92
CA THR A 414 -32.95 3.66 -23.10
C THR A 414 -31.91 2.73 -22.48
N ALA A 415 -31.11 2.06 -23.31
CA ALA A 415 -29.96 1.31 -22.81
C ALA A 415 -28.96 2.31 -22.21
N ASN A 416 -28.86 2.37 -20.88
CA ASN A 416 -27.89 3.24 -20.21
C ASN A 416 -26.47 2.89 -20.71
N GLY A 417 -25.76 3.89 -21.24
CA GLY A 417 -24.34 3.81 -21.61
C GLY A 417 -24.00 3.53 -23.08
N CYS A 418 -24.86 2.87 -23.87
CA CYS A 418 -24.54 2.53 -25.28
C CYS A 418 -25.51 3.06 -26.35
N GLY A 419 -26.39 4.00 -26.00
CA GLY A 419 -27.08 4.86 -26.97
C GLY A 419 -28.14 4.22 -27.88
N SER A 420 -28.28 2.90 -27.95
CA SER A 420 -29.34 2.28 -28.76
C SER A 420 -30.59 2.07 -27.91
N GLY A 421 -31.54 3.01 -27.98
CA GLY A 421 -32.87 2.77 -27.48
C GLY A 421 -33.65 1.83 -28.40
N GLY A 422 -34.22 0.76 -27.85
CA GLY A 422 -35.10 -0.15 -28.59
C GLY A 422 -36.56 0.16 -28.28
N ALA A 423 -37.42 0.13 -29.29
CA ALA A 423 -38.87 0.22 -29.14
C ALA A 423 -39.50 -1.15 -29.38
N ASN A 424 -40.30 -1.65 -28.44
CA ASN A 424 -41.11 -2.86 -28.62
C ASN A 424 -42.58 -2.50 -28.55
N SER A 425 -43.33 -2.83 -29.60
CA SER A 425 -44.79 -2.61 -29.67
C SER A 425 -45.54 -3.91 -29.46
N HIS A 426 -46.55 -3.89 -28.58
CA HIS A 426 -47.46 -4.99 -28.32
C HIS A 426 -48.90 -4.56 -28.65
N TRP A 427 -49.71 -5.49 -29.15
CA TRP A 427 -51.09 -5.23 -29.54
C TRP A 427 -52.04 -6.05 -28.66
N LEU A 428 -53.06 -5.40 -28.11
CA LEU A 428 -54.21 -6.06 -27.51
C LEU A 428 -55.43 -5.86 -28.39
N PHE A 429 -56.16 -6.94 -28.65
CA PHE A 429 -57.41 -6.90 -29.37
C PHE A 429 -58.59 -7.01 -28.40
N TYR A 430 -59.51 -6.06 -28.48
CA TYR A 430 -60.77 -6.06 -27.74
C TYR A 430 -61.92 -6.29 -28.71
N ARG A 431 -62.76 -7.29 -28.41
CA ARG A 431 -64.00 -7.53 -29.16
C ARG A 431 -65.17 -6.90 -28.42
N GLY A 432 -65.76 -5.87 -29.01
CA GLY A 432 -66.94 -5.22 -28.43
C GLY A 432 -68.12 -6.19 -28.43
N SER A 433 -68.93 -6.17 -27.37
CA SER A 433 -70.19 -6.90 -27.36
C SER A 433 -71.19 -6.20 -28.29
N SER A 434 -71.09 -6.42 -29.59
CA SER A 434 -72.20 -6.10 -30.48
C SER A 434 -73.36 -7.03 -30.11
N GLY A 435 -74.53 -6.46 -29.83
CA GLY A 435 -75.77 -7.23 -29.82
C GLY A 435 -75.84 -8.12 -31.06
N LEU A 436 -76.22 -9.38 -30.85
CA LEU A 436 -76.43 -10.45 -31.83
C LEU A 436 -76.42 -9.98 -33.31
N ALA A 437 -75.34 -10.27 -34.03
CA ALA A 437 -75.35 -10.33 -35.49
C ALA A 437 -75.20 -11.79 -35.95
N PRO A 438 -75.81 -12.21 -37.08
CA PRO A 438 -75.97 -13.61 -37.44
C PRO A 438 -74.63 -14.28 -37.78
N ALA A 439 -74.55 -15.57 -37.50
CA ALA A 439 -73.37 -16.40 -37.75
C ALA A 439 -72.94 -16.37 -39.23
N GLY A 440 -71.62 -16.19 -39.48
CA GLY A 440 -71.03 -16.61 -40.76
C GLY A 440 -70.00 -15.71 -41.44
N THR A 441 -69.09 -15.02 -40.74
CA THR A 441 -67.87 -14.50 -41.39
C THR A 441 -66.65 -14.64 -40.48
N SER A 442 -65.58 -15.26 -41.01
CA SER A 442 -64.27 -15.40 -40.39
C SER A 442 -63.38 -14.17 -40.68
N PRO A 443 -62.43 -13.81 -39.79
CA PRO A 443 -61.56 -12.66 -39.99
C PRO A 443 -60.48 -12.92 -41.07
N PRO A 444 -59.94 -11.87 -41.72
CA PRO A 444 -58.81 -12.01 -42.63
C PRO A 444 -57.50 -12.21 -41.85
N ARG A 445 -56.56 -12.94 -42.48
CA ARG A 445 -55.22 -13.28 -41.96
C ARG A 445 -54.31 -12.07 -41.78
#